data_AF-A0A9P7D760-F1
#
_entry.id   AF-A0A9P7D760-F1
#
_cell.length_a   1.000
_cell.length_b   1.000
_cell.length_c   1.000
_cell.angle_alpha   90.00
_cell.angle_beta   90.00
_cell.angle_gamma   90.00
#
_symmetry.space_group_name_H-M   'P 1'
#
loop_
_entity.id
_entity.type
_entity.pdbx_description
1 polymer ?
#
loop_
_entity_poly.entity_id
_entity_poly.type
_entity_poly.pdbx_seq_one_letter_code
_entity_poly.pdbx_strand_id
1 'polypeptide(L)'
;MAEPPQTDVSRPSALPTAKLLQRPTFNQALVDQNSDEYLDAIEEEWNKKLDAEVEVLVDGMVDIVSLASIGDKDKFRIAQESFQAESRAESMV
;
A
#
# COMPACT_ATOMS: atom_id res chain seq x y z
N MET A 1 -9.94 -29.99 2.08
CA MET A 1 -11.15 -29.23 2.46
C MET A 1 -10.67 -27.88 2.96
N ALA A 2 -11.08 -26.79 2.32
CA ALA A 2 -10.57 -25.45 2.57
C ALA A 2 -11.11 -24.89 3.90
N GLU A 3 -10.24 -24.21 4.66
CA GLU A 3 -10.65 -23.43 5.84
C GLU A 3 -11.63 -22.32 5.44
N PRO A 4 -12.72 -22.11 6.19
CA PRO A 4 -13.60 -20.97 5.95
C PRO A 4 -12.88 -19.66 6.31
N PRO A 5 -13.09 -18.57 5.56
CA PRO A 5 -12.47 -17.28 5.85
C PRO A 5 -12.91 -16.80 7.24
N GLN A 6 -11.93 -16.63 8.12
CA GLN A 6 -12.12 -16.19 9.49
C GLN A 6 -12.49 -14.69 9.47
N THR A 7 -13.77 -14.40 9.33
CA THR A 7 -14.31 -13.05 9.42
C THR A 7 -14.47 -12.68 10.90
N ASP A 8 -13.66 -11.72 11.35
CA ASP A 8 -13.74 -11.13 12.69
C ASP A 8 -14.94 -10.17 12.75
N VAL A 9 -16.15 -10.75 12.72
CA VAL A 9 -17.39 -10.02 12.99
C VAL A 9 -17.77 -10.22 14.44
N SER A 10 -17.71 -9.15 15.22
CA SER A 10 -18.19 -9.13 16.60
C SER A 10 -19.69 -9.47 16.62
N ARG A 11 -20.04 -10.72 16.94
CA ARG A 11 -21.44 -11.12 17.16
C ARG A 11 -21.89 -10.52 18.49
N PRO A 12 -22.92 -9.65 18.53
CA PRO A 12 -23.41 -9.10 19.80
C PRO A 12 -23.98 -10.24 20.65
N SER A 13 -23.26 -10.59 21.72
CA SER A 13 -23.71 -11.55 22.72
C SER A 13 -24.86 -10.94 23.53
N ALA A 14 -25.98 -11.65 23.61
CA ALA A 14 -27.19 -11.23 24.35
C ALA A 14 -26.99 -11.34 25.86
N LEU A 15 -26.07 -10.55 26.42
CA LEU A 15 -25.84 -10.44 27.85
C LEU A 15 -26.76 -9.36 28.46
N PRO A 16 -27.44 -9.63 29.59
CA PRO A 16 -28.27 -8.64 30.29
C PRO A 16 -27.45 -7.39 30.67
N THR A 17 -27.90 -6.23 30.18
CA THR A 17 -27.33 -4.89 30.38
C THR A 17 -26.81 -4.64 31.80
N ALA A 18 -25.49 -4.52 31.93
CA ALA A 18 -24.86 -3.89 33.09
C ALA A 18 -24.77 -2.38 32.84
N LYS A 19 -25.36 -1.57 33.72
CA LYS A 19 -25.29 -0.10 33.68
C LYS A 19 -23.85 0.36 33.97
N LEU A 20 -23.06 0.55 32.92
CA LEU A 20 -21.74 1.16 33.00
C LEU A 20 -21.88 2.68 33.02
N LEU A 21 -21.34 3.29 34.09
CA LEU A 21 -21.20 4.74 34.25
C LEU A 21 -20.61 5.38 32.98
N GLN A 22 -21.25 6.46 32.51
CA GLN A 22 -20.80 7.29 31.40
C GLN A 22 -19.35 7.76 31.63
N ARG A 23 -18.41 7.15 30.90
CA ARG A 23 -17.08 7.69 30.65
C ARG A 23 -17.19 8.71 29.51
N PRO A 24 -16.53 9.88 29.57
CA PRO A 24 -16.81 10.98 28.68
C PRO A 24 -16.59 10.62 27.20
N THR A 25 -17.58 11.06 26.44
CA THR A 25 -17.79 11.13 25.00
C THR A 25 -16.62 11.74 24.22
N PHE A 26 -15.46 11.09 24.20
CA PHE A 26 -14.38 11.45 23.25
C PHE A 26 -14.17 10.38 22.17
N ASN A 27 -14.54 9.12 22.44
CA ASN A 27 -14.41 8.04 21.48
C ASN A 27 -15.71 7.72 20.71
N GLN A 28 -16.84 8.32 21.07
CA GLN A 28 -18.10 8.09 20.35
C GLN A 28 -18.26 8.95 19.10
N ALA A 29 -17.59 10.12 19.02
CA ALA A 29 -17.64 10.98 17.84
C ALA A 29 -16.77 10.47 16.67
N LEU A 30 -15.87 9.52 16.90
CA LEU A 30 -15.08 8.85 15.85
C LEU A 30 -15.83 7.65 15.24
N VAL A 31 -16.82 7.10 15.96
CA VAL A 31 -17.55 5.87 15.59
C VAL A 31 -18.86 6.17 14.87
N ASP A 32 -19.25 7.45 14.77
CA ASP A 32 -20.43 7.91 14.02
C ASP A 32 -20.09 8.30 12.57
N GLN A 33 -18.84 8.10 12.15
CA GLN A 33 -18.49 8.03 10.73
C GLN A 33 -19.09 6.73 10.18
N ASN A 34 -19.76 6.78 9.03
CA ASN A 34 -20.27 5.60 8.35
C ASN A 34 -19.12 4.60 8.21
N SER A 35 -19.22 3.41 8.81
CA SER A 35 -18.15 2.40 8.78
C SER A 35 -17.68 2.12 7.37
N ASP A 36 -18.61 2.19 6.42
CA ASP A 36 -18.37 1.96 5.01
C ASP A 36 -17.54 3.09 4.38
N GLU A 37 -17.84 4.36 4.72
CA GLU A 37 -17.09 5.52 4.23
C GLU A 37 -15.64 5.56 4.76
N TYR A 38 -15.42 5.09 6.00
CA TYR A 38 -14.07 4.95 6.56
C TYR A 38 -13.25 3.84 5.87
N LEU A 39 -13.89 2.70 5.58
CA LEU A 39 -13.24 1.60 4.87
C LEU A 39 -12.95 1.96 3.41
N ASP A 40 -13.87 2.66 2.73
CA ASP A 40 -13.69 3.16 1.36
C ASP A 40 -12.54 4.17 1.29
N ALA A 41 -12.43 5.09 2.26
CA ALA A 41 -11.35 6.06 2.32
C ALA A 41 -9.97 5.39 2.49
N ILE A 42 -9.90 4.35 3.32
CA ILE A 42 -8.67 3.55 3.48
C ILE A 42 -8.36 2.82 2.18
N GLU A 43 -9.32 2.12 1.59
CA GLU A 43 -9.12 1.41 0.33
C GLU A 43 -8.60 2.35 -0.78
N GLU A 44 -9.19 3.54 -0.89
CA GLU A 44 -8.75 4.54 -1.86
C GLU A 44 -7.31 5.04 -1.57
N GLU A 45 -6.94 5.25 -0.31
CA GLU A 45 -5.57 5.64 0.08
C GLU A 45 -4.55 4.55 -0.29
N TRP A 46 -4.87 3.28 -0.01
CA TRP A 46 -4.01 2.16 -0.37
C TRP A 46 -3.90 1.99 -1.88
N ASN A 47 -4.98 2.13 -2.63
CA ASN A 47 -4.95 2.08 -4.08
C ASN A 47 -4.08 3.21 -4.66
N LYS A 48 -4.22 4.45 -4.16
CA LYS A 48 -3.36 5.57 -4.58
C LYS A 48 -1.89 5.31 -4.30
N LYS A 49 -1.57 4.76 -3.13
CA LYS A 49 -0.19 4.44 -2.77
C LYS A 49 0.37 3.33 -3.65
N LEU A 50 -0.41 2.28 -3.89
CA LEU A 50 -0.05 1.18 -4.78
C LEU A 50 0.18 1.67 -6.21
N ASP A 51 -0.71 2.51 -6.74
CA ASP A 51 -0.57 3.09 -8.07
C ASP A 51 0.73 3.89 -8.21
N ALA A 52 1.07 4.69 -7.18
CA ALA A 52 2.33 5.44 -7.16
C ALA A 52 3.57 4.52 -7.13
N GLU A 53 3.58 3.47 -6.31
CA GLU A 53 4.68 2.51 -6.25
C GLU A 53 4.82 1.71 -7.56
N VAL A 54 3.69 1.33 -8.17
CA VAL A 54 3.67 0.64 -9.48
C VAL A 54 4.16 1.57 -10.59
N GLU A 55 3.80 2.85 -10.58
CA GLU A 55 4.28 3.83 -11.56
C GLU A 55 5.81 3.97 -11.48
N VAL A 56 6.36 4.09 -10.27
CA VAL A 56 7.82 4.15 -10.04
C VAL A 56 8.52 2.88 -10.53
N LEU A 57 7.93 1.72 -10.28
CA LEU A 57 8.46 0.43 -10.74
C LEU A 57 8.48 0.34 -12.28
N VAL A 58 7.39 0.73 -12.94
CA VAL A 58 7.27 0.67 -14.41
C VAL A 58 8.24 1.66 -15.06
N ASP A 59 8.31 2.90 -14.58
CA ASP A 59 9.24 3.92 -15.09
C ASP A 59 10.71 3.47 -14.92
N GLY A 60 11.06 2.97 -13.73
CA GLY A 60 12.39 2.42 -13.46
C GLY A 60 12.76 1.25 -14.37
N MET A 61 11.82 0.36 -14.67
CA MET A 61 12.07 -0.77 -15.57
C MET A 61 12.23 -0.33 -17.04
N VAL A 62 11.47 0.65 -17.52
CA VAL A 62 11.63 1.22 -18.87
C VAL A 62 13.02 1.84 -19.05
N ASP A 63 13.49 2.57 -18.04
CA ASP A 63 14.83 3.16 -18.04
C ASP A 63 15.92 2.09 -18.08
N ILE A 64 15.83 1.04 -17.26
CA ILE A 64 16.81 -0.06 -17.26
C ILE A 64 16.84 -0.79 -18.60
N VAL A 65 15.68 -1.08 -19.20
CA VAL A 65 15.60 -1.71 -20.52
C VAL A 65 16.19 -0.80 -21.60
N SER A 66 15.96 0.51 -21.50
CA SER A 66 16.54 1.50 -22.42
C SER A 66 18.06 1.55 -22.32
N LEU A 67 18.60 1.50 -21.10
CA LEU A 67 20.04 1.40 -20.84
C LEU A 67 20.61 0.06 -21.31
N ALA A 68 19.86 -1.04 -21.23
CA ALA A 68 20.32 -2.36 -21.67
C ALA A 68 20.37 -2.52 -23.20
N SER A 69 19.79 -1.59 -23.97
CA SER A 69 19.81 -1.63 -25.43
C SER A 69 21.24 -1.74 -25.99
N ILE A 70 21.43 -2.68 -26.90
CA ILE A 70 22.74 -3.03 -27.49
C ILE A 70 23.08 -1.99 -28.57
N GLY A 71 24.22 -1.32 -28.42
CA GLY A 71 24.77 -0.38 -29.39
C GLY A 71 26.28 -0.19 -29.16
N ASP A 72 26.94 0.59 -30.02
CA ASP A 72 28.36 0.92 -29.86
C ASP A 72 28.56 1.83 -28.64
N LYS A 73 28.92 1.22 -27.51
CA LYS A 73 29.15 1.89 -26.23
C LYS A 73 30.62 1.84 -25.86
N ASP A 74 31.19 2.99 -25.50
CA ASP A 74 32.55 3.06 -24.95
C ASP A 74 32.53 2.69 -23.45
N LYS A 75 33.68 2.26 -22.91
CA LYS A 75 33.88 1.80 -21.53
C LYS A 75 33.41 2.81 -20.48
N PHE A 76 33.55 4.11 -20.76
CA PHE A 76 33.09 5.17 -19.87
C PHE A 76 31.56 5.28 -19.84
N ARG A 77 30.92 5.09 -21.00
CA ARG A 77 29.46 5.07 -21.11
C ARG A 77 28.89 3.86 -20.39
N ILE A 78 29.51 2.69 -20.55
CA ILE A 78 29.10 1.46 -19.84
C ILE A 78 29.19 1.66 -18.33
N ALA A 79 30.27 2.24 -17.81
CA ALA A 79 30.42 2.52 -16.39
C ALA A 79 29.33 3.48 -15.86
N GLN A 80 29.04 4.55 -16.62
CA GLN A 80 27.98 5.50 -16.26
C GLN A 80 26.59 4.85 -16.28
N GLU A 81 26.28 4.10 -17.34
CA GLU A 81 24.99 3.39 -17.48
C GLU A 81 24.83 2.32 -16.39
N SER A 82 25.92 1.64 -15.98
CA SER A 82 25.88 0.64 -14.90
C SER A 82 25.52 1.25 -13.54
N PHE A 83 26.11 2.41 -13.21
CA PHE A 83 25.77 3.14 -11.99
C PHE A 83 24.32 3.64 -12.03
N GLN A 84 23.88 4.15 -13.18
CA GLN A 84 22.50 4.61 -13.35
C GLN A 84 21.50 3.45 -13.19
N ALA A 85 21.79 2.29 -13.78
CA ALA A 85 20.96 1.10 -13.64
C ALA A 85 20.89 0.61 -12.18
N GLU A 86 22.01 0.61 -11.46
CA GLU A 86 22.06 0.22 -10.05
C GLU A 86 21.25 1.18 -9.15
N SER A 87 21.42 2.49 -9.33
CA SER A 87 20.66 3.50 -8.57
C SER A 87 19.15 3.45 -8.86
N ARG A 88 18.77 3.15 -10.11
CA ARG A 88 17.37 2.93 -10.48
C ARG A 88 16.83 1.63 -9.88
N ALA A 89 17.63 0.55 -9.86
CA ALA A 89 17.26 -0.70 -9.21
C ALA A 89 17.04 -0.54 -7.71
N GLU A 90 17.87 0.25 -7.03
CA GLU A 90 17.69 0.58 -5.61
C GLU A 90 16.40 1.37 -5.37
N SER A 91 16.04 2.28 -6.27
CA SER A 91 14.82 3.11 -6.12
C SER A 91 13.52 2.33 -6.34
N MET A 92 13.58 1.10 -6.87
CA MET A 92 12.41 0.25 -7.13
C MET A 92 12.10 -0.74 -5.98
N VAL A 93 12.97 -0.83 -4.96
CA VAL A 93 12.87 -1.79 -3.83
C VAL A 93 12.58 -1.06 -2.53
#